data_AF-A0A1D6N470-F1
#
_entry.id   AF-A0A1D6N470-F1
#
_cell.length_a   1.000
_cell.length_b   1.000
_cell.length_c   1.000
_cell.angle_alpha   90.00
_cell.angle_beta   90.00
_cell.angle_gamma   90.00
#
_symmetry.space_group_name_H-M   'P 1'
#
loop_
_entity.id
_entity.type
_entity.pdbx_description
1 polymer ?
#
loop_
_entity_poly.entity_id
_entity_poly.type
_entity_poly.pdbx_seq_one_letter_code
_entity_poly.pdbx_strand_id
1 'polypeptide(L)'
;MQGRITKVLNMKPPEILSMLEEAAGTRMYEMKKESALKTLEKKQNKVDEINKLLDVEILPALEKLRKERCQYMKWANGNAELDRLKRFCIAYDFVQAERVRDGALNDVKQIKTKIVELDETTENIKAAIQEMDNNISTLAAEKEAKVGGEMKVLSDKVDKLSHVLIKETSVMNNQEETLKSEEKGAEKILTNIEDIKRSILERDAAVKNVENEASDMKRRAEDLTKELDEKEKEYQGVLAGKSSANEKKCLEDQLRDAKAAVGDAESGLKQLATKIKHSEKELKEKKTLLVSKRDEAIAAENELKTRTKDLEGIKASMGSINYDEGQMEALQKDRSAELEIIQKLKDRVRNLSGELANVHFSYRDPERNFDRSKVKGVVARLIRIKDSSTATALEVAAGGRLFNVVVDTEETGKQLLKNGDLRSRVTIIPLNKIQTYMIPDRVQQTARRLVGPDNVTLALELVGYGEEVKNAVAFVFGSTFVCRNMDAAKEVAFNRQISSTSVTLEGDTYQPSGLLTGGSKGGRGNLLRKLDELAKAEADLSDHEKKLFVIEQQVFWHSAMHNVRT
;
A
#
# COMPACT_ATOMS: atom_id res chain seq x y z
N MET A 1 136.55 7.99 -45.21
CA MET A 1 135.33 8.19 -46.04
C MET A 1 134.66 6.89 -46.51
N GLN A 2 135.26 5.70 -46.36
CA GLN A 2 134.71 4.42 -46.89
C GLN A 2 133.37 3.96 -46.27
N GLY A 3 133.12 4.21 -44.97
CA GLY A 3 131.87 3.80 -44.30
C GLY A 3 130.64 4.69 -44.58
N ARG A 4 130.82 5.87 -45.21
CA ARG A 4 129.68 6.73 -45.60
C ARG A 4 129.06 6.30 -46.93
N ILE A 5 129.85 5.75 -47.85
CA ILE A 5 129.38 5.30 -49.17
C ILE A 5 128.49 4.05 -49.05
N THR A 6 128.88 3.08 -48.22
CA THR A 6 128.05 1.90 -47.92
C THR A 6 126.76 2.25 -47.19
N LYS A 7 126.76 3.32 -46.38
CA LYS A 7 125.56 3.83 -45.71
C LYS A 7 124.56 4.42 -46.72
N VAL A 8 125.02 5.19 -47.71
CA VAL A 8 124.16 5.75 -48.77
C VAL A 8 123.55 4.64 -49.64
N LEU A 9 124.29 3.56 -49.90
CA LEU A 9 123.83 2.42 -50.71
C LEU A 9 122.75 1.56 -50.02
N ASN A 10 122.75 1.53 -48.69
CA ASN A 10 121.77 0.79 -47.88
C ASN A 10 120.67 1.68 -47.28
N MET A 11 120.63 2.98 -47.62
CA MET A 11 119.58 3.88 -47.17
C MET A 11 118.27 3.58 -47.88
N LYS A 12 117.16 3.66 -47.14
CA LYS A 12 115.84 3.52 -47.74
C LYS A 12 115.52 4.76 -48.58
N PRO A 13 114.68 4.66 -49.63
CA PRO A 13 114.30 5.80 -50.48
C PRO A 13 113.94 7.12 -49.75
N PRO A 14 113.18 7.13 -48.64
CA PRO A 14 112.90 8.38 -47.89
C PRO A 14 114.13 8.98 -47.19
N GLU A 15 115.11 8.16 -46.82
CA GLU A 15 116.38 8.62 -46.21
C GLU A 15 117.30 9.25 -47.26
N ILE A 16 117.30 8.70 -48.49
CA ILE A 16 117.99 9.28 -49.65
C ILE A 16 117.35 10.63 -50.03
N LEU A 17 116.02 10.69 -50.04
CA LEU A 17 115.27 11.93 -50.29
C LEU A 17 115.59 12.99 -49.25
N SER A 18 115.57 12.63 -47.96
CA SER A 18 115.90 13.55 -46.86
C SER A 18 117.34 14.09 -46.95
N MET A 19 118.29 13.26 -47.41
CA MET A 19 119.68 13.68 -47.64
C MET A 19 119.81 14.67 -48.81
N LEU A 20 119.10 14.43 -49.91
CA LEU A 20 119.02 15.35 -51.06
C LEU A 20 118.37 16.70 -50.69
N GLU A 21 117.29 16.67 -49.90
CA GLU A 21 116.60 17.86 -49.41
C GLU A 21 117.45 18.70 -48.46
N GLU A 22 118.32 18.06 -47.68
CA GLU A 22 119.28 18.73 -46.80
C GLU A 22 120.42 19.39 -47.60
N ALA A 23 120.93 18.70 -48.63
CA ALA A 23 121.94 19.25 -49.54
C ALA A 23 121.41 20.41 -50.39
N ALA A 24 120.14 20.36 -50.81
CA ALA A 24 119.46 21.42 -51.56
C ALA A 24 118.95 22.58 -50.67
N GLY A 25 119.04 22.46 -49.34
CA GLY A 25 118.54 23.45 -48.38
C GLY A 25 117.01 23.56 -48.29
N THR A 26 116.26 22.69 -48.98
CA THR A 26 114.79 22.71 -49.03
C THR A 26 114.13 21.99 -47.85
N ARG A 27 114.89 21.20 -47.09
CA ARG A 27 114.41 20.46 -45.90
C ARG A 27 113.66 21.32 -44.89
N MET A 28 114.07 22.58 -44.68
CA MET A 28 113.38 23.49 -43.74
C MET A 28 111.95 23.81 -44.17
N TYR A 29 111.71 23.95 -45.48
CA TYR A 29 110.39 24.25 -46.03
C TYR A 29 109.48 23.02 -45.98
N GLU A 30 110.02 21.82 -46.27
CA GLU A 30 109.25 20.58 -46.19
C GLU A 30 108.87 20.25 -44.73
N MET A 31 109.77 20.46 -43.77
CA MET A 31 109.45 20.36 -42.34
C MET A 31 108.38 21.37 -41.90
N LYS A 32 108.45 22.63 -42.37
CA LYS A 32 107.43 23.64 -42.07
C LYS A 32 106.08 23.24 -42.66
N LYS A 33 106.03 22.77 -43.90
CA LYS A 33 104.84 22.25 -44.57
C LYS A 33 104.24 21.06 -43.80
N GLU A 34 105.05 20.08 -43.41
CA GLU A 34 104.60 18.94 -42.62
C GLU A 34 104.06 19.36 -41.25
N SER A 35 104.72 20.31 -40.57
CA SER A 35 104.25 20.86 -39.28
C SER A 35 102.93 21.64 -39.42
N ALA A 36 102.77 22.39 -40.51
CA ALA A 36 101.54 23.11 -40.82
C ALA A 36 100.39 22.16 -41.15
N LEU A 37 100.65 21.11 -41.94
CA LEU A 37 99.68 20.05 -42.25
C LEU A 37 99.23 19.31 -40.98
N LYS A 38 100.17 18.93 -40.10
CA LYS A 38 99.84 18.32 -38.80
C LYS A 38 99.03 19.26 -37.91
N THR A 39 99.30 20.56 -37.95
CA THR A 39 98.53 21.55 -37.20
C THR A 39 97.13 21.71 -37.77
N LEU A 40 97.00 21.75 -39.10
CA LEU A 40 95.73 21.85 -39.81
C LEU A 40 94.87 20.62 -39.54
N GLU A 41 95.43 19.42 -39.59
CA GLU A 41 94.75 18.18 -39.24
C GLU A 41 94.25 18.18 -37.78
N LYS A 42 95.08 18.60 -36.82
CA LYS A 42 94.65 18.75 -35.41
C LYS A 42 93.51 19.76 -35.26
N LYS A 43 93.55 20.88 -35.99
CA LYS A 43 92.48 21.88 -35.96
C LYS A 43 91.21 21.35 -36.62
N GLN A 44 91.33 20.62 -37.72
CA GLN A 44 90.20 19.98 -38.39
C GLN A 44 89.52 18.97 -37.47
N ASN A 45 90.29 18.10 -36.80
CA ASN A 45 89.73 17.15 -35.84
C ASN A 45 89.00 17.86 -34.68
N LYS A 46 89.50 19.01 -34.22
CA LYS A 46 88.82 19.82 -33.20
C LYS A 46 87.53 20.45 -33.71
N VAL A 47 87.50 20.91 -34.96
CA VAL A 47 86.27 21.41 -35.60
C VAL A 47 85.25 20.29 -35.75
N ASP A 48 85.67 19.10 -36.16
CA ASP A 48 84.79 17.94 -36.31
C ASP A 48 84.24 17.46 -34.96
N GLU A 49 85.05 17.49 -33.89
CA GLU A 49 84.59 17.23 -32.52
C GLU A 49 83.53 18.25 -32.06
N ILE A 50 83.77 19.55 -32.31
CA ILE A 50 82.83 20.61 -31.95
C ILE A 50 81.51 20.46 -32.72
N ASN A 51 81.58 20.20 -34.02
CA ASN A 51 80.39 20.00 -34.86
C ASN A 51 79.61 18.75 -34.40
N LYS A 52 80.28 17.64 -34.09
CA LYS A 52 79.61 16.46 -33.52
C LYS A 52 78.91 16.76 -32.21
N LEU A 53 79.54 17.49 -31.30
CA LEU A 53 78.93 17.89 -30.02
C LEU A 53 77.72 18.81 -30.25
N LEU A 54 77.82 19.74 -31.20
CA LEU A 54 76.73 20.62 -31.58
C LEU A 54 75.53 19.85 -32.14
N ASP A 55 75.77 18.92 -33.07
CA ASP A 55 74.74 18.17 -33.79
C ASP A 55 74.10 17.06 -32.95
N VAL A 56 74.88 16.40 -32.09
CA VAL A 56 74.40 15.24 -31.31
C VAL A 56 73.80 15.68 -29.97
N GLU A 57 74.38 16.67 -29.31
CA GLU A 57 73.97 17.02 -27.94
C GLU A 57 73.20 18.35 -27.88
N ILE A 58 73.78 19.43 -28.42
CA ILE A 58 73.24 20.78 -28.22
C ILE A 58 71.96 20.99 -29.03
N LEU A 59 71.97 20.73 -30.34
CA LEU A 59 70.82 20.97 -31.21
C LEU A 59 69.61 20.11 -30.82
N PRO A 60 69.74 18.79 -30.54
CA PRO A 60 68.61 17.97 -30.12
C PRO A 60 68.08 18.37 -28.73
N ALA A 61 68.95 18.75 -27.79
CA ALA A 61 68.52 19.26 -26.49
C ALA A 61 67.72 20.57 -26.64
N LEU A 62 68.17 21.48 -27.51
CA LEU A 62 67.50 22.75 -27.78
C LEU A 62 66.14 22.53 -28.48
N GLU A 63 66.08 21.59 -29.43
CA GLU A 63 64.83 21.17 -30.09
C GLU A 63 63.84 20.57 -29.07
N LYS A 64 64.33 19.73 -28.15
CA LYS A 64 63.54 19.17 -27.05
C LYS A 64 62.98 20.27 -26.14
N LEU A 65 63.81 21.21 -25.70
CA LEU A 65 63.40 22.36 -24.89
C LEU A 65 62.37 23.24 -25.60
N ARG A 66 62.50 23.44 -26.92
CA ARG A 66 61.49 24.16 -27.73
C ARG A 66 60.15 23.43 -27.75
N LYS A 67 60.17 22.10 -27.90
CA LYS A 67 58.95 21.27 -27.86
C LYS A 67 58.28 21.33 -26.49
N GLU A 68 59.06 21.19 -25.42
CA GLU A 68 58.57 21.30 -24.04
C GLU A 68 57.96 22.69 -23.77
N ARG A 69 58.62 23.77 -24.20
CA ARG A 69 58.06 25.14 -24.11
C ARG A 69 56.75 25.26 -24.87
N CYS A 70 56.67 24.72 -26.10
CA CYS A 70 55.46 24.77 -26.90
C CYS A 70 54.30 24.01 -26.22
N GLN A 71 54.58 22.84 -25.65
CA GLN A 71 53.61 22.06 -24.88
C GLN A 71 53.15 22.81 -23.63
N TYR A 72 54.07 23.41 -22.88
CA TYR A 72 53.75 24.22 -21.71
C TYR A 72 52.86 25.42 -22.08
N MET A 73 53.17 26.14 -23.16
CA MET A 73 52.34 27.27 -23.59
C MET A 73 50.93 26.83 -24.03
N LYS A 74 50.80 25.67 -24.69
CA LYS A 74 49.48 25.08 -25.01
C LYS A 74 48.72 24.70 -23.74
N TRP A 75 49.40 24.10 -22.77
CA TRP A 75 48.80 23.75 -21.48
C TRP A 75 48.37 24.99 -20.70
N ALA A 76 49.21 26.03 -20.63
CA ALA A 76 48.92 27.28 -19.94
C ALA A 76 47.71 28.01 -20.57
N ASN A 77 47.66 28.09 -21.90
CA ASN A 77 46.50 28.67 -22.60
C ASN A 77 45.24 27.82 -22.40
N GLY A 78 45.36 26.49 -22.48
CA GLY A 78 44.25 25.58 -22.22
C GLY A 78 43.72 25.70 -20.79
N ASN A 79 44.60 25.83 -19.80
CA ASN A 79 44.21 26.00 -18.41
C ASN A 79 43.54 27.35 -18.15
N ALA A 80 44.03 28.43 -18.77
CA ALA A 80 43.40 29.74 -18.69
C ALA A 80 41.98 29.75 -19.28
N GLU A 81 41.78 29.10 -20.42
CA GLU A 81 40.44 28.98 -21.03
C GLU A 81 39.53 28.05 -20.20
N LEU A 82 40.08 26.98 -19.64
CA LEU A 82 39.36 26.08 -18.74
C LEU A 82 38.87 26.83 -17.48
N ASP A 83 39.72 27.65 -16.87
CA ASP A 83 39.35 28.47 -15.71
C ASP A 83 38.30 29.54 -16.07
N ARG A 84 38.39 30.13 -17.28
CA ARG A 84 37.37 31.02 -17.80
C ARG A 84 36.02 30.31 -17.97
N LEU A 85 36.00 29.13 -18.58
CA LEU A 85 34.79 28.33 -18.77
C LEU A 85 34.19 27.88 -17.44
N LYS A 86 35.02 27.46 -16.48
CA LYS A 86 34.57 27.15 -15.12
C LYS A 86 33.83 28.32 -14.46
N ARG A 87 34.35 29.55 -14.60
CA ARG A 87 33.68 30.75 -14.08
C ARG A 87 32.32 30.96 -14.74
N PHE A 88 32.19 30.70 -16.04
CA PHE A 88 30.90 30.75 -16.73
C PHE A 88 29.92 29.68 -16.26
N CYS A 89 30.37 28.44 -16.03
CA CYS A 89 29.53 27.40 -15.46
C CYS A 89 29.00 27.81 -14.08
N ILE A 90 29.87 28.30 -13.19
CA ILE A 90 29.46 28.78 -11.86
C ILE A 90 28.48 29.95 -11.98
N ALA A 91 28.71 30.90 -12.89
CA ALA A 91 27.80 32.02 -13.11
C ALA A 91 26.44 31.56 -13.65
N TYR A 92 26.42 30.57 -14.55
CA TYR A 92 25.18 29.99 -15.07
C TYR A 92 24.41 29.24 -13.98
N ASP A 93 25.10 28.44 -13.18
CA ASP A 93 24.51 27.71 -12.05
C ASP A 93 23.90 28.68 -11.03
N PHE A 94 24.59 29.80 -10.75
CA PHE A 94 24.07 30.87 -9.91
C PHE A 94 22.79 31.49 -10.49
N VAL A 95 22.79 31.86 -11.77
CA VAL A 95 21.60 32.44 -12.44
C VAL A 95 20.43 31.45 -12.45
N GLN A 96 20.69 30.16 -12.64
CA GLN A 96 19.65 29.15 -12.58
C GLN A 96 19.09 28.99 -11.16
N ALA A 97 19.95 28.99 -10.15
CA ALA A 97 19.53 28.97 -8.76
C ALA A 97 18.68 30.21 -8.41
N GLU A 98 19.04 31.39 -8.90
CA GLU A 98 18.22 32.60 -8.74
C GLU A 98 16.86 32.48 -9.44
N ARG A 99 16.79 31.94 -10.66
CA ARG A 99 15.51 31.72 -11.35
C ARG A 99 14.61 30.75 -10.60
N VAL A 100 15.17 29.67 -10.06
CA VAL A 100 14.42 28.72 -9.24
C VAL A 100 13.92 29.38 -7.95
N ARG A 101 14.78 30.16 -7.28
CA ARG A 101 14.40 30.95 -6.10
C ARG A 101 13.25 31.91 -6.41
N ASP A 102 13.34 32.65 -7.51
CA ASP A 102 12.34 33.65 -7.88
C ASP A 102 11.02 33.00 -8.31
N GLY A 103 11.08 31.85 -9.00
CA GLY A 103 9.93 30.99 -9.28
C GLY A 103 9.24 30.53 -8.00
N ALA A 104 10.00 29.95 -7.07
CA ALA A 104 9.48 29.51 -5.77
C ALA A 104 8.89 30.68 -4.94
N LEU A 105 9.50 31.86 -4.99
CA LEU A 105 8.98 33.05 -4.33
C LEU A 105 7.62 33.48 -4.92
N ASN A 106 7.45 33.38 -6.25
CA ASN A 106 6.17 33.67 -6.89
C ASN A 106 5.11 32.63 -6.53
N ASP A 107 5.47 31.34 -6.50
CA ASP A 107 4.54 30.28 -6.08
C ASP A 107 4.08 30.47 -4.63
N VAL A 108 5.00 30.81 -3.73
CA VAL A 108 4.67 31.14 -2.33
C VAL A 108 3.74 32.35 -2.25
N LYS A 109 3.93 33.38 -3.08
CA LYS A 109 3.01 34.53 -3.14
C LYS A 109 1.62 34.11 -3.60
N GLN A 110 1.51 33.28 -4.64
CA GLN A 110 0.22 32.76 -5.13
C GLN A 110 -0.50 31.87 -4.10
N ILE A 111 0.25 31.05 -3.37
CA ILE A 111 -0.32 30.24 -2.29
C ILE A 111 -0.82 31.15 -1.16
N LYS A 112 -0.05 32.17 -0.78
CA LYS A 112 -0.49 33.14 0.23
C LYS A 112 -1.76 33.89 -0.18
N THR A 113 -1.88 34.32 -1.43
CA THR A 113 -3.13 34.97 -1.90
C THR A 113 -4.31 34.01 -1.84
N LYS A 114 -4.14 32.74 -2.25
CA LYS A 114 -5.18 31.72 -2.13
C LYS A 114 -5.58 31.42 -0.69
N ILE A 115 -4.64 31.43 0.25
CA ILE A 115 -4.94 31.25 1.68
C ILE A 115 -5.83 32.41 2.16
N VAL A 116 -5.48 33.65 1.83
CA VAL A 116 -6.30 34.82 2.20
C VAL A 116 -7.70 34.73 1.60
N GLU A 117 -7.83 34.36 0.32
CA GLU A 117 -9.12 34.14 -0.34
C GLU A 117 -9.93 33.04 0.37
N LEU A 118 -9.31 31.92 0.73
CA LEU A 118 -9.97 30.83 1.44
C LEU A 118 -10.40 31.23 2.86
N ASP A 119 -9.57 31.98 3.58
CA ASP A 119 -9.92 32.51 4.90
C ASP A 119 -11.11 33.45 4.82
N GLU A 120 -11.15 34.36 3.84
CA GLU A 120 -12.30 35.23 3.57
C GLU A 120 -13.57 34.43 3.24
N THR A 121 -13.47 33.40 2.39
CA THR A 121 -14.63 32.54 2.09
C THR A 121 -15.10 31.76 3.32
N THR A 122 -14.18 31.33 4.18
CA THR A 122 -14.49 30.60 5.41
C THR A 122 -15.22 31.51 6.41
N GLU A 123 -14.79 32.75 6.57
CA GLU A 123 -15.48 33.73 7.42
C GLU A 123 -16.87 34.05 6.87
N ASN A 124 -17.02 34.21 5.55
CA ASN A 124 -18.34 34.41 4.93
C ASN A 124 -19.28 33.22 5.15
N ILE A 125 -18.78 31.98 5.04
CA ILE A 125 -19.57 30.77 5.30
C ILE A 125 -19.96 30.68 6.78
N LYS A 126 -19.06 31.00 7.71
CA LYS A 126 -19.39 31.03 9.15
C LYS A 126 -20.47 32.05 9.46
N ALA A 127 -20.41 33.24 8.85
CA ALA A 127 -21.45 34.26 9.00
C ALA A 127 -22.81 33.75 8.48
N ALA A 128 -22.82 33.08 7.32
CA ALA A 128 -24.04 32.48 6.76
C ALA A 128 -24.61 31.35 7.64
N ILE A 129 -23.76 30.53 8.26
CA ILE A 129 -24.17 29.49 9.21
C ILE A 129 -24.81 30.13 10.45
N GLN A 130 -24.21 31.18 11.02
CA GLN A 130 -24.79 31.89 12.15
C GLN A 130 -26.14 32.52 11.81
N GLU A 131 -26.30 33.07 10.61
CA GLU A 131 -27.58 33.59 10.13
C GLU A 131 -28.64 32.48 10.00
N MET A 132 -28.26 31.32 9.44
CA MET A 132 -29.14 30.14 9.37
C MET A 132 -29.53 29.62 10.76
N ASP A 133 -28.60 29.53 11.71
CA ASP A 133 -28.87 29.09 13.09
C ASP A 133 -29.83 30.06 13.79
N ASN A 134 -29.66 31.36 13.59
CA ASN A 134 -30.60 32.37 14.08
C ASN A 134 -31.99 32.17 13.47
N ASN A 135 -32.08 31.92 12.18
CA ASN A 135 -33.36 31.64 11.49
C ASN A 135 -34.01 30.33 11.97
N ILE A 136 -33.23 29.29 12.25
CA ILE A 136 -33.74 28.04 12.82
C ILE A 136 -34.30 28.30 14.22
N SER A 137 -33.57 29.07 15.05
CA SER A 137 -33.98 29.42 16.40
C SER A 137 -35.30 30.22 16.41
N THR A 138 -35.44 31.22 15.53
CA THR A 138 -36.68 31.99 15.40
C THR A 138 -37.84 31.13 14.92
N LEU A 139 -37.65 30.28 13.91
CA LEU A 139 -38.67 29.35 13.43
C LEU A 139 -39.07 28.31 14.48
N ALA A 140 -38.11 27.82 15.27
CA ALA A 140 -38.39 26.91 16.39
C ALA A 140 -39.22 27.60 17.48
N ALA A 141 -38.87 28.84 17.84
CA ALA A 141 -39.64 29.64 18.80
C ALA A 141 -41.06 29.93 18.29
N GLU A 142 -41.23 30.26 17.01
CA GLU A 142 -42.55 30.44 16.40
C GLU A 142 -43.38 29.16 16.40
N LYS A 143 -42.75 28.02 16.11
CA LYS A 143 -43.40 26.71 16.14
C LYS A 143 -43.83 26.35 17.57
N GLU A 144 -42.97 26.56 18.55
CA GLU A 144 -43.26 26.32 19.97
C GLU A 144 -44.43 27.21 20.44
N ALA A 145 -44.44 28.48 20.04
CA ALA A 145 -45.50 29.42 20.39
C ALA A 145 -46.87 29.03 19.77
N LYS A 146 -46.88 28.64 18.50
CA LYS A 146 -48.12 28.24 17.79
C LYS A 146 -48.62 26.87 18.21
N VAL A 147 -47.73 25.87 18.28
CA VAL A 147 -48.09 24.48 18.54
C VAL A 147 -48.21 24.20 20.04
N GLY A 148 -47.32 24.74 20.87
CA GLY A 148 -47.31 24.46 22.31
C GLY A 148 -48.52 25.02 23.05
N GLY A 149 -49.02 26.20 22.66
CA GLY A 149 -50.20 26.82 23.25
C GLY A 149 -51.49 26.06 22.92
N GLU A 150 -51.72 25.81 21.62
CA GLU A 150 -52.92 25.12 21.15
C GLU A 150 -52.93 23.64 21.55
N MET A 151 -51.78 22.97 21.51
CA MET A 151 -51.68 21.54 21.84
C MET A 151 -51.81 21.27 23.34
N LYS A 152 -51.31 22.16 24.22
CA LYS A 152 -51.56 22.04 25.67
C LYS A 152 -53.03 22.24 26.01
N VAL A 153 -53.69 23.24 25.41
CA VAL A 153 -55.13 23.47 25.62
C VAL A 153 -55.96 22.30 25.07
N LEU A 154 -55.56 21.70 23.95
CA LEU A 154 -56.23 20.51 23.43
C LEU A 154 -56.00 19.29 24.33
N SER A 155 -54.77 19.07 24.81
CA SER A 155 -54.44 17.97 25.73
C SER A 155 -55.24 18.06 27.02
N ASP A 156 -55.30 19.23 27.65
CA ASP A 156 -56.07 19.46 28.87
C ASP A 156 -57.57 19.25 28.64
N LYS A 157 -58.09 19.57 27.44
CA LYS A 157 -59.49 19.29 27.07
C LYS A 157 -59.73 17.80 26.86
N VAL A 158 -58.79 17.08 26.23
CA VAL A 158 -58.88 15.63 26.04
C VAL A 158 -58.84 14.90 27.38
N ASP A 159 -57.98 15.32 28.32
CA ASP A 159 -57.89 14.71 29.65
C ASP A 159 -59.13 14.99 30.50
N LYS A 160 -59.70 16.20 30.41
CA LYS A 160 -60.98 16.51 31.07
C LYS A 160 -62.13 15.66 30.49
N LEU A 161 -62.19 15.54 29.17
CA LEU A 161 -63.22 14.74 28.50
C LEU A 161 -63.05 13.23 28.80
N SER A 162 -61.82 12.73 28.88
CA SER A 162 -61.56 11.33 29.24
C SER A 162 -61.98 11.03 30.68
N HIS A 163 -61.71 11.93 31.63
CA HIS A 163 -62.17 11.78 33.02
C HIS A 163 -63.69 11.81 33.15
N VAL A 164 -64.38 12.68 32.39
CA VAL A 164 -65.84 12.71 32.35
C VAL A 164 -66.38 11.42 31.73
N LEU A 165 -65.80 10.95 30.62
CA LEU A 165 -66.20 9.71 29.97
C LEU A 165 -66.05 8.50 30.90
N ILE A 166 -64.95 8.40 31.64
CA ILE A 166 -64.73 7.32 32.61
C ILE A 166 -65.76 7.36 33.74
N LYS A 167 -66.09 8.55 34.26
CA LYS A 167 -67.14 8.71 35.29
C LYS A 167 -68.51 8.29 34.76
N GLU A 168 -68.90 8.78 33.60
CA GLU A 168 -70.19 8.45 32.98
C GLU A 168 -70.30 6.96 32.63
N THR A 169 -69.21 6.36 32.14
CA THR A 169 -69.18 4.91 31.85
C THR A 169 -69.31 4.08 33.13
N SER A 170 -68.68 4.52 34.22
CA SER A 170 -68.82 3.86 35.53
C SER A 170 -70.24 3.97 36.09
N VAL A 171 -70.87 5.16 35.97
CA VAL A 171 -72.28 5.36 36.37
C VAL A 171 -73.21 4.49 35.54
N MET A 172 -73.01 4.44 34.21
CA MET A 172 -73.79 3.60 33.30
C MET A 172 -73.65 2.12 33.63
N ASN A 173 -72.44 1.61 33.87
CA ASN A 173 -72.22 0.21 34.25
C ASN A 173 -72.93 -0.13 35.57
N ASN A 174 -72.88 0.77 36.55
CA ASN A 174 -73.54 0.58 37.83
C ASN A 174 -75.08 0.58 37.69
N GLN A 175 -75.62 1.42 36.80
CA GLN A 175 -77.03 1.44 36.43
C GLN A 175 -77.45 0.17 35.67
N GLU A 176 -76.59 -0.36 34.80
CA GLU A 176 -76.86 -1.62 34.07
C GLU A 176 -76.87 -2.83 35.01
N GLU A 177 -75.98 -2.86 36.01
CA GLU A 177 -75.99 -3.88 37.06
C GLU A 177 -77.25 -3.80 37.95
N THR A 178 -77.71 -2.59 38.29
CA THR A 178 -78.97 -2.41 39.03
C THR A 178 -80.17 -2.80 38.19
N LEU A 179 -80.16 -2.52 36.89
CA LEU A 179 -81.25 -2.93 36.00
C LEU A 179 -81.33 -4.47 35.90
N LYS A 180 -80.19 -5.15 35.77
CA LYS A 180 -80.11 -6.62 35.75
C LYS A 180 -80.56 -7.25 37.08
N SER A 181 -80.32 -6.59 38.21
CA SER A 181 -80.78 -7.11 39.51
C SER A 181 -82.29 -6.93 39.70
N GLU A 182 -82.86 -5.81 39.23
CA GLU A 182 -84.30 -5.57 39.20
C GLU A 182 -85.03 -6.51 38.23
N GLU A 183 -84.47 -6.79 37.04
CA GLU A 183 -85.03 -7.79 36.09
C GLU A 183 -85.09 -9.19 36.72
N LYS A 184 -84.02 -9.62 37.40
CA LYS A 184 -84.02 -10.88 38.17
C LYS A 184 -85.02 -10.84 39.35
N GLY A 185 -85.23 -9.67 39.95
CA GLY A 185 -86.27 -9.46 40.96
C GLY A 185 -87.67 -9.65 40.38
N ALA A 186 -87.93 -9.08 39.20
CA ALA A 186 -89.20 -9.21 38.49
C ALA A 186 -89.48 -10.66 38.05
N GLU A 187 -88.48 -11.40 37.54
CA GLU A 187 -88.61 -12.83 37.23
C GLU A 187 -88.97 -13.67 38.46
N LYS A 188 -88.38 -13.38 39.62
CA LYS A 188 -88.74 -14.03 40.89
C LYS A 188 -90.17 -13.71 41.32
N ILE A 189 -90.62 -12.48 41.10
CA ILE A 189 -92.01 -12.10 41.40
C ILE A 189 -92.98 -12.80 40.44
N LEU A 190 -92.64 -12.93 39.15
CA LEU A 190 -93.46 -13.64 38.17
C LEU A 190 -93.61 -15.12 38.50
N THR A 191 -92.51 -15.79 38.86
CA THR A 191 -92.55 -17.20 39.32
C THR A 191 -93.36 -17.35 40.61
N ASN A 192 -93.23 -16.43 41.56
CA ASN A 192 -94.08 -16.41 42.76
C ASN A 192 -95.57 -16.21 42.41
N ILE A 193 -95.90 -15.38 41.42
CA ILE A 193 -97.29 -15.19 40.95
C ILE A 193 -97.83 -16.46 40.29
N GLU A 194 -97.02 -17.18 39.51
CA GLU A 194 -97.41 -18.47 38.94
C GLU A 194 -97.64 -19.53 40.03
N ASP A 195 -96.80 -19.57 41.06
CA ASP A 195 -96.96 -20.44 42.22
C ASP A 195 -98.25 -20.12 42.99
N ILE A 196 -98.54 -18.84 43.21
CA ILE A 196 -99.78 -18.39 43.84
C ILE A 196 -101.00 -18.74 42.97
N LYS A 197 -100.94 -18.57 41.65
CA LYS A 197 -102.03 -18.97 40.73
C LYS A 197 -102.29 -20.46 40.78
N ARG A 198 -101.24 -21.29 40.86
CA ARG A 198 -101.36 -22.74 41.03
C ARG A 198 -101.99 -23.09 42.38
N SER A 199 -101.59 -22.41 43.46
CA SER A 199 -102.21 -22.59 44.78
C SER A 199 -103.69 -22.17 44.81
N ILE A 200 -104.05 -21.10 44.08
CA ILE A 200 -105.45 -20.69 43.92
C ILE A 200 -106.24 -21.74 43.15
N LEU A 201 -105.71 -22.31 42.07
CA LEU A 201 -106.38 -23.39 41.32
C LEU A 201 -106.57 -24.65 42.18
N GLU A 202 -105.59 -25.01 43.00
CA GLU A 202 -105.73 -26.11 43.96
C GLU A 202 -106.80 -25.81 45.01
N ARG A 203 -106.87 -24.57 45.51
CA ARG A 203 -107.92 -24.14 46.43
C ARG A 203 -109.29 -24.05 45.78
N ASP A 204 -109.40 -23.61 44.53
CA ASP A 204 -110.66 -23.59 43.78
C ASP A 204 -111.15 -25.01 43.50
N ALA A 205 -110.25 -25.97 43.25
CA ALA A 205 -110.60 -27.39 43.16
C ALA A 205 -111.09 -27.95 44.51
N ALA A 206 -110.45 -27.56 45.61
CA ALA A 206 -110.92 -27.91 46.96
C ALA A 206 -112.28 -27.27 47.29
N VAL A 207 -112.49 -26.00 46.90
CA VAL A 207 -113.79 -25.30 47.05
C VAL A 207 -114.85 -25.96 46.18
N LYS A 208 -114.55 -26.39 44.95
CA LYS A 208 -115.48 -27.17 44.13
C LYS A 208 -115.86 -28.51 44.74
N ASN A 209 -114.92 -29.20 45.39
CA ASN A 209 -115.23 -30.43 46.12
C ASN A 209 -116.14 -30.13 47.32
N VAL A 210 -115.88 -29.05 48.07
CA VAL A 210 -116.74 -28.58 49.16
C VAL A 210 -118.10 -28.09 48.64
N GLU A 211 -118.18 -27.46 47.47
CA GLU A 211 -119.44 -27.07 46.81
C GLU A 211 -120.23 -28.28 46.34
N ASN A 212 -119.58 -29.34 45.86
CA ASN A 212 -120.25 -30.59 45.53
C ASN A 212 -120.79 -31.27 46.80
N GLU A 213 -120.02 -31.32 47.88
CA GLU A 213 -120.50 -31.77 49.20
C GLU A 213 -121.63 -30.89 49.75
N ALA A 214 -121.54 -29.57 49.54
CA ALA A 214 -122.57 -28.61 49.91
C ALA A 214 -123.82 -28.73 49.02
N SER A 215 -123.70 -29.12 47.76
CA SER A 215 -124.82 -29.36 46.85
C SER A 215 -125.57 -30.65 47.21
N ASP A 216 -124.87 -31.67 47.69
CA ASP A 216 -125.46 -32.90 48.25
C ASP A 216 -126.15 -32.62 49.59
N MET A 217 -125.57 -31.75 50.43
CA MET A 217 -126.20 -31.21 51.63
C MET A 217 -127.39 -30.29 51.31
N LYS A 218 -127.32 -29.49 50.24
CA LYS A 218 -128.39 -28.61 49.78
C LYS A 218 -129.57 -29.39 49.22
N ARG A 219 -129.33 -30.52 48.56
CA ARG A 219 -130.40 -31.43 48.13
C ARG A 219 -131.11 -32.08 49.32
N ARG A 220 -130.37 -32.44 50.38
CA ARG A 220 -130.95 -32.87 51.67
C ARG A 220 -131.66 -31.72 52.40
N ALA A 221 -131.16 -30.49 52.27
CA ALA A 221 -131.81 -29.30 52.82
C ALA A 221 -133.10 -28.97 52.04
N GLU A 222 -133.14 -29.04 50.72
CA GLU A 222 -134.33 -28.75 49.89
C GLU A 222 -135.49 -29.73 50.17
N ASP A 223 -135.19 -30.99 50.50
CA ASP A 223 -136.21 -31.95 50.96
C ASP A 223 -136.76 -31.56 52.36
N LEU A 224 -135.93 -30.99 53.24
CA LEU A 224 -136.34 -30.41 54.54
C LEU A 224 -136.96 -29.00 54.41
N THR A 225 -136.63 -28.25 53.36
CA THR A 225 -137.11 -26.87 53.13
C THR A 225 -138.54 -26.89 52.58
N LYS A 226 -138.95 -27.96 51.88
CA LYS A 226 -140.37 -28.17 51.55
C LYS A 226 -141.25 -28.43 52.78
N GLU A 227 -140.71 -29.03 53.84
CA GLU A 227 -141.40 -29.14 55.14
C GLU A 227 -141.35 -27.83 55.95
N LEU A 228 -140.34 -26.98 55.71
CA LEU A 228 -140.16 -25.69 56.38
C LEU A 228 -140.99 -24.55 55.74
N ASP A 229 -141.15 -24.52 54.41
CA ASP A 229 -141.90 -23.49 53.65
C ASP A 229 -143.41 -23.48 53.96
N GLU A 230 -143.97 -24.59 54.43
CA GLU A 230 -145.33 -24.66 54.97
C GLU A 230 -145.45 -24.02 56.37
N LYS A 231 -144.33 -23.93 57.10
CA LYS A 231 -144.25 -23.34 58.45
C LYS A 231 -143.69 -21.92 58.48
N GLU A 232 -142.99 -21.49 57.44
CA GLU A 232 -142.33 -20.17 57.35
C GLU A 232 -143.21 -19.09 56.70
N LYS A 233 -144.30 -19.47 56.01
CA LYS A 233 -145.38 -18.54 55.62
C LYS A 233 -146.22 -18.04 56.80
N GLU A 234 -146.18 -18.72 57.96
CA GLU A 234 -146.89 -18.31 59.18
C GLU A 234 -146.08 -17.35 60.07
N TYR A 235 -144.76 -17.21 59.87
CA TYR A 235 -143.91 -16.31 60.65
C TYR A 235 -143.63 -15.00 59.93
N GLN A 236 -144.73 -14.33 59.58
CA GLN A 236 -144.83 -12.87 59.48
C GLN A 236 -143.52 -12.11 59.63
N GLY A 237 -143.21 -11.38 58.57
CA GLY A 237 -142.27 -10.29 58.60
C GLY A 237 -142.45 -9.43 59.83
N VAL A 238 -141.42 -9.39 60.66
CA VAL A 238 -141.13 -8.34 61.62
C VAL A 238 -139.61 -8.38 61.79
N LEU A 239 -138.94 -7.24 61.54
CA LEU A 239 -137.51 -6.91 61.79
C LEU A 239 -136.58 -7.07 60.57
N ALA A 240 -136.25 -6.04 59.79
CA ALA A 240 -135.57 -4.77 60.11
C ALA A 240 -134.16 -4.72 59.48
N GLY A 241 -134.06 -4.08 58.32
CA GLY A 241 -133.19 -2.92 58.07
C GLY A 241 -131.65 -2.99 58.21
N LYS A 242 -131.01 -2.39 57.19
CA LYS A 242 -129.70 -1.68 57.18
C LYS A 242 -128.41 -2.53 57.32
N SER A 243 -127.22 -2.17 56.80
CA SER A 243 -126.71 -1.04 55.98
C SER A 243 -125.22 -1.22 55.64
N SER A 244 -124.76 -0.56 54.55
CA SER A 244 -123.51 0.21 54.35
C SER A 244 -122.13 -0.33 54.76
N ALA A 245 -121.09 -0.20 53.88
CA ALA A 245 -120.28 1.03 53.73
C ALA A 245 -118.95 0.83 52.93
N ASN A 246 -118.48 1.95 52.34
CA ASN A 246 -117.14 2.36 51.86
C ASN A 246 -116.53 1.80 50.56
N GLU A 247 -115.76 2.54 49.71
CA GLU A 247 -115.49 3.99 49.42
C GLU A 247 -114.40 4.01 48.27
N LYS A 248 -114.65 4.51 47.06
CA LYS A 248 -114.23 5.81 46.44
C LYS A 248 -112.71 6.16 46.38
N LYS A 249 -112.17 6.21 45.14
CA LYS A 249 -111.09 7.12 44.66
C LYS A 249 -111.50 7.76 43.32
N CYS A 250 -111.07 9.00 43.08
CA CYS A 250 -111.52 9.89 42.01
C CYS A 250 -110.72 9.71 40.69
N LEU A 251 -111.39 9.79 39.54
CA LEU A 251 -110.87 9.54 38.18
C LEU A 251 -109.93 10.65 37.64
N GLU A 252 -109.84 11.80 38.32
CA GLU A 252 -109.08 12.96 37.83
C GLU A 252 -107.56 12.84 38.05
N ASP A 253 -107.11 12.09 39.07
CA ASP A 253 -105.67 11.91 39.36
C ASP A 253 -105.00 10.93 38.38
N GLN A 254 -105.70 9.85 37.98
CA GLN A 254 -105.18 8.88 37.00
C GLN A 254 -104.94 9.49 35.62
N LEU A 255 -105.71 10.51 35.26
CA LEU A 255 -105.63 11.16 33.95
C LEU A 255 -104.47 12.16 33.88
N ARG A 256 -104.04 12.70 35.03
CA ARG A 256 -102.88 13.60 35.13
C ARG A 256 -101.56 12.84 35.04
N ASP A 257 -101.47 11.70 35.73
CA ASP A 257 -100.27 10.86 35.73
C ASP A 257 -100.03 10.19 34.37
N ALA A 258 -101.10 9.76 33.68
CA ALA A 258 -100.99 9.19 32.33
C ALA A 258 -100.51 10.21 31.28
N LYS A 259 -100.90 11.49 31.41
CA LYS A 259 -100.43 12.56 30.49
C LYS A 259 -98.99 12.96 30.74
N ALA A 260 -98.52 12.95 31.99
CA ALA A 260 -97.12 13.19 32.31
C ALA A 260 -96.21 12.08 31.75
N ALA A 261 -96.60 10.81 31.93
CA ALA A 261 -95.86 9.66 31.41
C ALA A 261 -95.72 9.66 29.88
N VAL A 262 -96.74 10.11 29.15
CA VAL A 262 -96.68 10.21 27.68
C VAL A 262 -95.73 11.32 27.23
N GLY A 263 -95.73 12.47 27.90
CA GLY A 263 -94.80 13.57 27.59
C GLY A 263 -93.33 13.19 27.83
N ASP A 264 -93.05 12.49 28.93
CA ASP A 264 -91.71 12.00 29.25
C ASP A 264 -91.25 10.95 28.24
N ALA A 265 -92.13 10.01 27.85
CA ALA A 265 -91.83 9.01 26.84
C ALA A 265 -91.58 9.62 25.44
N GLU A 266 -92.34 10.65 25.03
CA GLU A 266 -92.11 11.35 23.76
C GLU A 266 -90.79 12.14 23.75
N SER A 267 -90.42 12.74 24.88
CA SER A 267 -89.14 13.45 25.02
C SER A 267 -87.96 12.47 24.98
N GLY A 268 -88.09 11.31 25.64
CA GLY A 268 -87.12 10.22 25.61
C GLY A 268 -86.94 9.63 24.21
N LEU A 269 -88.04 9.44 23.46
CA LEU A 269 -87.99 8.97 22.07
C LEU A 269 -87.25 9.95 21.16
N LYS A 270 -87.47 11.26 21.30
CA LYS A 270 -86.78 12.28 20.50
C LYS A 270 -85.28 12.36 20.83
N GLN A 271 -84.91 12.22 22.11
CA GLN A 271 -83.50 12.15 22.54
C GLN A 271 -82.80 10.87 22.07
N LEU A 272 -83.47 9.72 22.13
CA LEU A 272 -82.93 8.45 21.63
C LEU A 272 -82.79 8.46 20.10
N ALA A 273 -83.77 9.01 19.38
CA ALA A 273 -83.70 9.12 17.93
C ALA A 273 -82.54 10.02 17.46
N THR A 274 -82.25 11.11 18.17
CA THR A 274 -81.10 11.98 17.86
C THR A 274 -79.76 11.30 18.20
N LYS A 275 -79.69 10.55 19.31
CA LYS A 275 -78.50 9.73 19.65
C LYS A 275 -78.24 8.64 18.61
N ILE A 276 -79.27 7.90 18.20
CA ILE A 276 -79.16 6.87 17.16
C ILE A 276 -78.64 7.49 15.85
N LYS A 277 -79.19 8.63 15.43
CA LYS A 277 -78.77 9.30 14.20
C LYS A 277 -77.32 9.80 14.27
N HIS A 278 -76.87 10.25 15.45
CA HIS A 278 -75.48 10.64 15.66
C HIS A 278 -74.54 9.43 15.62
N SER A 279 -74.88 8.35 16.34
CA SER A 279 -74.11 7.11 16.36
C SER A 279 -74.06 6.43 14.99
N GLU A 280 -75.14 6.47 14.19
CA GLU A 280 -75.13 5.96 12.81
C GLU A 280 -74.19 6.75 11.90
N LYS A 281 -74.10 8.08 12.10
CA LYS A 281 -73.17 8.94 11.35
C LYS A 281 -71.72 8.65 11.74
N GLU A 282 -71.43 8.58 13.03
CA GLU A 282 -70.09 8.22 13.53
C GLU A 282 -69.66 6.82 13.10
N LEU A 283 -70.60 5.86 13.09
CA LEU A 283 -70.31 4.49 12.65
C LEU A 283 -69.98 4.43 11.16
N LYS A 284 -70.64 5.25 10.32
CA LYS A 284 -70.30 5.38 8.90
C LYS A 284 -68.92 6.01 8.72
N GLU A 285 -68.62 7.10 9.40
CA GLU A 285 -67.32 7.79 9.32
C GLU A 285 -66.17 6.89 9.81
N LYS A 286 -66.35 6.18 10.93
CA LYS A 286 -65.36 5.22 11.42
C LYS A 286 -65.20 4.01 10.51
N LYS A 287 -66.27 3.48 9.91
CA LYS A 287 -66.16 2.40 8.91
C LYS A 287 -65.36 2.85 7.69
N THR A 288 -65.58 4.06 7.18
CA THR A 288 -64.81 4.58 6.04
C THR A 288 -63.32 4.75 6.39
N LEU A 289 -63.00 5.21 7.60
CA LEU A 289 -61.63 5.36 8.07
C LEU A 289 -60.93 4.00 8.28
N LEU A 290 -61.67 2.98 8.75
CA LEU A 290 -61.14 1.64 8.96
C LEU A 290 -60.77 0.97 7.62
N VAL A 291 -61.61 1.17 6.59
CA VAL A 291 -61.32 0.67 5.24
C VAL A 291 -60.10 1.39 4.65
N SER A 292 -60.01 2.71 4.75
CA SER A 292 -58.86 3.44 4.21
C SER A 292 -57.54 3.05 4.91
N LYS A 293 -57.56 2.86 6.23
CA LYS A 293 -56.39 2.42 6.99
C LYS A 293 -56.00 0.98 6.68
N ARG A 294 -56.97 0.12 6.38
CA ARG A 294 -56.72 -1.26 5.95
C ARG A 294 -56.07 -1.31 4.57
N ASP A 295 -56.51 -0.47 3.64
CA ASP A 295 -55.93 -0.37 2.30
C ASP A 295 -54.50 0.20 2.35
N GLU A 296 -54.25 1.21 3.20
CA GLU A 296 -52.90 1.73 3.48
C GLU A 296 -51.97 0.64 4.07
N ALA A 297 -52.47 -0.17 5.01
CA ALA A 297 -51.70 -1.25 5.61
C ALA A 297 -51.33 -2.35 4.59
N ILE A 298 -52.27 -2.72 3.71
CA ILE A 298 -52.03 -3.69 2.63
C ILE A 298 -51.01 -3.14 1.62
N ALA A 299 -51.10 -1.86 1.27
CA ALA A 299 -50.12 -1.21 0.40
C ALA A 299 -48.70 -1.22 1.01
N ALA A 300 -48.59 -0.87 2.29
CA ALA A 300 -47.33 -0.90 3.02
C ALA A 300 -46.74 -2.32 3.13
N GLU A 301 -47.58 -3.34 3.36
CA GLU A 301 -47.11 -4.73 3.43
C GLU A 301 -46.59 -5.24 2.08
N ASN A 302 -47.25 -4.86 0.98
CA ASN A 302 -46.81 -5.19 -0.37
C ASN A 302 -45.49 -4.49 -0.73
N GLU A 303 -45.31 -3.22 -0.33
CA GLU A 303 -44.05 -2.51 -0.52
C GLU A 303 -42.91 -3.12 0.32
N LEU A 304 -43.20 -3.56 1.55
CA LEU A 304 -42.20 -4.25 2.39
C LEU A 304 -41.80 -5.58 1.76
N LYS A 305 -42.74 -6.33 1.17
CA LYS A 305 -42.46 -7.57 0.43
C LYS A 305 -41.62 -7.35 -0.83
N THR A 306 -41.86 -6.30 -1.61
CA THR A 306 -41.01 -6.00 -2.77
C THR A 306 -39.61 -5.58 -2.34
N ARG A 307 -39.49 -4.68 -1.36
CA ARG A 307 -38.19 -4.22 -0.84
C ARG A 307 -37.36 -5.34 -0.21
N THR A 308 -37.99 -6.28 0.49
CA THR A 308 -37.30 -7.46 1.05
C THR A 308 -36.81 -8.40 -0.05
N LYS A 309 -37.60 -8.62 -1.09
CA LYS A 309 -37.20 -9.42 -2.25
C LYS A 309 -36.07 -8.76 -3.05
N ASP A 310 -36.09 -7.44 -3.19
CA ASP A 310 -35.00 -6.67 -3.78
C ASP A 310 -33.71 -6.78 -2.94
N LEU A 311 -33.82 -6.68 -1.60
CA LEU A 311 -32.69 -6.88 -0.70
C LEU A 311 -32.11 -8.29 -0.77
N GLU A 312 -32.95 -9.32 -0.89
CA GLU A 312 -32.50 -10.70 -1.09
C GLU A 312 -31.81 -10.88 -2.44
N GLY A 313 -32.35 -10.29 -3.51
CA GLY A 313 -31.73 -10.26 -4.83
C GLY A 313 -30.35 -9.56 -4.81
N ILE A 314 -30.27 -8.41 -4.13
CA ILE A 314 -29.02 -7.67 -3.94
C ILE A 314 -28.02 -8.48 -3.11
N LYS A 315 -28.45 -9.11 -2.00
CA LYS A 315 -27.59 -9.97 -1.18
C LYS A 315 -27.09 -11.19 -1.94
N ALA A 316 -27.93 -11.84 -2.74
CA ALA A 316 -27.52 -12.97 -3.58
C ALA A 316 -26.52 -12.53 -4.67
N SER A 317 -26.76 -11.36 -5.28
CA SER A 317 -25.81 -10.78 -6.24
C SER A 317 -24.48 -10.41 -5.58
N MET A 318 -24.48 -9.83 -4.36
CA MET A 318 -23.26 -9.59 -3.59
C MET A 318 -22.55 -10.89 -3.20
N GLY A 319 -23.28 -11.92 -2.76
CA GLY A 319 -22.68 -13.22 -2.40
C GLY A 319 -22.08 -13.98 -3.60
N SER A 320 -22.54 -13.70 -4.83
CA SER A 320 -21.94 -14.23 -6.06
C SER A 320 -20.64 -13.51 -6.48
N ILE A 321 -20.36 -12.36 -5.86
CA ILE A 321 -19.13 -11.62 -6.04
C ILE A 321 -18.18 -12.12 -4.95
N ASN A 322 -17.15 -12.89 -5.32
CA ASN A 322 -16.02 -13.25 -4.45
C ASN A 322 -15.17 -12.01 -4.11
N TYR A 323 -15.79 -10.97 -3.54
CA TYR A 323 -15.11 -9.81 -3.00
C TYR A 323 -14.97 -10.04 -1.50
N ASP A 324 -13.74 -10.32 -1.08
CA ASP A 324 -13.40 -10.47 0.33
C ASP A 324 -12.95 -9.09 0.83
N GLU A 325 -13.76 -8.52 1.72
CA GLU A 325 -13.54 -7.19 2.28
C GLU A 325 -12.20 -7.15 3.01
N GLY A 326 -11.30 -6.26 2.59
CA GLY A 326 -9.95 -6.13 3.15
C GLY A 326 -8.83 -6.86 2.39
N GLN A 327 -9.13 -7.75 1.42
CA GLN A 327 -8.06 -8.33 0.58
C GLN A 327 -7.32 -7.25 -0.24
N MET A 328 -8.05 -6.26 -0.77
CA MET A 328 -7.44 -5.18 -1.53
C MET A 328 -6.59 -4.26 -0.65
N GLU A 329 -7.04 -3.97 0.58
CA GLU A 329 -6.27 -3.19 1.56
C GLU A 329 -5.01 -3.95 2.00
N ALA A 330 -5.10 -5.26 2.21
CA ALA A 330 -3.95 -6.11 2.51
C ALA A 330 -2.93 -6.10 1.35
N LEU A 331 -3.39 -6.29 0.11
CA LEU A 331 -2.52 -6.22 -1.08
C LEU A 331 -1.89 -4.85 -1.29
N GLN A 332 -2.61 -3.76 -1.02
CA GLN A 332 -2.06 -2.40 -1.08
C GLN A 332 -1.01 -2.17 0.02
N LYS A 333 -1.24 -2.70 1.23
CA LYS A 333 -0.28 -2.65 2.33
C LYS A 333 0.98 -3.43 2.00
N ASP A 334 0.85 -4.66 1.48
CA ASP A 334 2.00 -5.47 1.05
C ASP A 334 2.77 -4.81 -0.09
N ARG A 335 2.05 -4.21 -1.06
CA ARG A 335 2.66 -3.43 -2.14
C ARG A 335 3.50 -2.27 -1.62
N SER A 336 2.96 -1.48 -0.67
CA SER A 336 3.68 -0.35 -0.08
C SER A 336 4.90 -0.78 0.73
N ALA A 337 4.79 -1.88 1.50
CA ALA A 337 5.91 -2.45 2.24
C ALA A 337 7.04 -2.93 1.30
N GLU A 338 6.68 -3.65 0.23
CA GLU A 338 7.66 -4.13 -0.76
C GLU A 338 8.32 -2.97 -1.52
N LEU A 339 7.57 -1.92 -1.87
CA LEU A 339 8.14 -0.71 -2.49
C LEU A 339 9.17 -0.02 -1.59
N GLU A 340 8.90 0.07 -0.28
CA GLU A 340 9.84 0.65 0.68
C GLU A 340 11.13 -0.17 0.77
N ILE A 341 11.02 -1.50 0.81
CA ILE A 341 12.18 -2.41 0.82
C ILE A 341 12.99 -2.26 -0.47
N ILE A 342 12.33 -2.25 -1.63
CA ILE A 342 12.97 -2.05 -2.94
C ILE A 342 13.71 -0.71 -2.97
N GLN A 343 13.14 0.36 -2.43
CA GLN A 343 13.80 1.67 -2.42
C GLN A 343 15.06 1.65 -1.55
N LYS A 344 14.99 1.05 -0.34
CA LYS A 344 16.17 0.85 0.53
C LYS A 344 17.25 0.01 -0.14
N LEU A 345 16.87 -1.07 -0.82
CA LEU A 345 17.81 -1.92 -1.56
C LEU A 345 18.41 -1.19 -2.77
N LYS A 346 17.62 -0.39 -3.51
CA LYS A 346 18.12 0.45 -4.61
C LYS A 346 19.13 1.47 -4.13
N ASP A 347 18.87 2.13 -3.02
CA ASP A 347 19.82 3.08 -2.43
C ASP A 347 21.09 2.38 -1.94
N ARG A 348 20.96 1.18 -1.32
CA ARG A 348 22.11 0.35 -0.94
C ARG A 348 22.96 -0.06 -2.15
N VAL A 349 22.33 -0.55 -3.22
CA VAL A 349 23.02 -0.90 -4.48
C VAL A 349 23.70 0.33 -5.09
N ARG A 350 23.03 1.49 -5.10
CA ARG A 350 23.62 2.75 -5.61
C ARG A 350 24.85 3.16 -4.81
N ASN A 351 24.80 3.10 -3.48
CA ASN A 351 25.92 3.45 -2.61
C ASN A 351 27.10 2.49 -2.83
N LEU A 352 26.87 1.18 -2.81
CA LEU A 352 27.91 0.18 -3.09
C LEU A 352 28.49 0.33 -4.49
N SER A 353 27.64 0.58 -5.50
CA SER A 353 28.09 0.80 -6.89
C SER A 353 28.92 2.08 -7.03
N GLY A 354 28.62 3.13 -6.26
CA GLY A 354 29.38 4.38 -6.26
C GLY A 354 30.80 4.19 -5.73
N GLU A 355 30.97 3.37 -4.68
CA GLU A 355 32.28 3.01 -4.14
C GLU A 355 33.10 2.11 -5.07
N LEU A 356 32.43 1.38 -5.97
CA LEU A 356 33.00 0.42 -6.92
C LEU A 356 33.14 0.97 -8.35
N ALA A 357 33.21 2.30 -8.52
CA ALA A 357 33.26 2.97 -9.82
C ALA A 357 34.42 2.48 -10.73
N ASN A 358 35.52 2.01 -10.13
CA ASN A 358 36.68 1.42 -10.80
C ASN A 358 36.43 0.03 -11.41
N VAL A 359 35.31 -0.63 -11.10
CA VAL A 359 34.92 -1.94 -11.65
C VAL A 359 33.88 -1.78 -12.78
N HIS A 360 33.36 -0.58 -12.99
CA HIS A 360 32.42 -0.30 -14.07
C HIS A 360 33.15 -0.07 -15.40
N PHE A 361 32.94 -0.96 -16.37
CA PHE A 361 33.46 -0.79 -17.73
C PHE A 361 32.46 -0.02 -18.60
N SER A 362 32.76 1.25 -18.86
CA SER A 362 31.99 2.12 -19.75
C SER A 362 32.69 2.21 -21.11
N TYR A 363 31.94 1.97 -22.18
CA TYR A 363 32.41 2.09 -23.56
C TYR A 363 31.28 2.63 -24.44
N ARG A 364 31.66 3.29 -25.53
CA ARG A 364 30.74 3.65 -26.61
C ARG A 364 30.63 2.48 -27.57
N ASP A 365 29.42 2.21 -28.07
CA ASP A 365 29.21 1.15 -29.06
C ASP A 365 30.10 1.42 -30.29
N PRO A 366 31.04 0.51 -30.62
CA PRO A 366 32.06 0.76 -31.65
C PRO A 366 31.49 0.75 -33.07
N GLU A 367 30.31 0.18 -33.27
CA GLU A 367 29.60 0.06 -34.55
C GLU A 367 28.07 0.24 -34.34
N ARG A 368 27.34 0.61 -35.41
CA ARG A 368 25.87 0.63 -35.37
C ARG A 368 25.35 -0.80 -35.20
N ASN A 369 24.42 -1.00 -34.26
CA ASN A 369 23.87 -2.32 -33.88
C ASN A 369 24.93 -3.28 -33.30
N PHE A 370 25.94 -2.76 -32.60
CA PHE A 370 26.89 -3.58 -31.87
C PHE A 370 26.18 -4.45 -30.82
N ASP A 371 26.43 -5.75 -30.85
CA ASP A 371 25.89 -6.68 -29.86
C ASP A 371 26.70 -6.60 -28.57
N ARG A 372 26.09 -6.00 -27.54
CA ARG A 372 26.72 -5.83 -26.21
C ARG A 372 26.94 -7.15 -25.48
N SER A 373 26.27 -8.25 -25.87
CA SER A 373 26.45 -9.57 -25.24
C SER A 373 27.85 -10.16 -25.48
N LYS A 374 28.54 -9.69 -26.53
CA LYS A 374 29.94 -10.02 -26.85
C LYS A 374 30.92 -9.53 -25.79
N VAL A 375 30.54 -8.50 -25.03
CA VAL A 375 31.31 -7.96 -23.91
C VAL A 375 30.77 -8.56 -22.62
N LYS A 376 31.45 -9.58 -22.08
CA LYS A 376 31.04 -10.25 -20.84
C LYS A 376 31.23 -9.35 -19.62
N GLY A 377 32.23 -8.46 -19.67
CA GLY A 377 32.47 -7.44 -18.64
C GLY A 377 33.75 -7.66 -17.85
N VAL A 378 33.89 -6.98 -16.71
CA VAL A 378 35.12 -7.01 -15.90
C VAL A 378 35.19 -8.30 -15.09
N VAL A 379 36.39 -8.93 -15.02
CA VAL A 379 36.60 -10.19 -14.29
C VAL A 379 36.07 -10.14 -12.87
N ALA A 380 36.29 -9.03 -12.15
CA ALA A 380 35.83 -8.86 -10.77
C ALA A 380 34.30 -9.00 -10.58
N ARG A 381 33.49 -8.69 -11.61
CA ARG A 381 32.02 -8.86 -11.57
C ARG A 381 31.56 -10.24 -12.03
N LEU A 382 32.42 -10.97 -12.72
CA LEU A 382 32.14 -12.29 -13.31
C LEU A 382 32.43 -13.46 -12.36
N ILE A 383 33.08 -13.19 -11.23
CA ILE A 383 33.42 -14.18 -10.21
C ILE A 383 32.57 -13.98 -8.96
N ARG A 384 32.29 -15.09 -8.27
CA ARG A 384 31.66 -15.11 -6.95
C ARG A 384 32.57 -15.83 -5.97
N ILE A 385 32.70 -15.31 -4.76
CA ILE A 385 33.60 -15.88 -3.76
C ILE A 385 32.83 -16.94 -2.98
N LYS A 386 33.39 -18.15 -2.83
CA LYS A 386 32.73 -19.20 -2.03
C LYS A 386 32.85 -18.94 -0.52
N ASP A 387 33.99 -18.40 -0.09
CA ASP A 387 34.26 -18.07 1.31
C ASP A 387 34.87 -16.66 1.45
N SER A 388 34.18 -15.78 2.18
CA SER A 388 34.60 -14.39 2.45
C SER A 388 35.94 -14.28 3.18
N SER A 389 36.37 -15.34 3.88
CA SER A 389 37.70 -15.39 4.52
C SER A 389 38.84 -15.36 3.49
N THR A 390 38.60 -15.87 2.28
CA THR A 390 39.60 -16.00 1.20
C THR A 390 39.66 -14.77 0.28
N ALA A 391 38.77 -13.78 0.48
CA ALA A 391 38.65 -12.62 -0.39
C ALA A 391 39.96 -11.85 -0.56
N THR A 392 40.72 -11.63 0.53
CA THR A 392 42.01 -10.94 0.49
C THR A 392 43.04 -11.71 -0.34
N ALA A 393 43.13 -13.03 -0.16
CA ALA A 393 44.04 -13.87 -0.92
C ALA A 393 43.70 -13.89 -2.41
N LEU A 394 42.41 -13.99 -2.76
CA LEU A 394 41.95 -13.96 -4.14
C LEU A 394 42.20 -12.60 -4.80
N GLU A 395 41.99 -11.51 -4.06
CA GLU A 395 42.25 -10.16 -4.57
C GLU A 395 43.72 -9.96 -4.91
N VAL A 396 44.61 -10.43 -4.04
CA VAL A 396 46.05 -10.37 -4.25
C VAL A 396 46.51 -11.34 -5.35
N ALA A 397 45.95 -12.56 -5.40
CA ALA A 397 46.28 -13.57 -6.40
C ALA A 397 45.95 -13.10 -7.82
N ALA A 398 44.84 -12.41 -8.00
CA ALA A 398 44.44 -11.83 -9.28
C ALA A 398 45.11 -10.48 -9.56
N GLY A 399 45.32 -9.66 -8.53
CA GLY A 399 45.93 -8.33 -8.63
C GLY A 399 45.24 -7.45 -9.67
N GLY A 400 46.03 -6.80 -10.52
CA GLY A 400 45.51 -5.95 -11.61
C GLY A 400 44.64 -6.70 -12.63
N ARG A 401 44.73 -8.04 -12.70
CA ARG A 401 43.95 -8.85 -13.64
C ARG A 401 42.45 -8.85 -13.31
N LEU A 402 42.06 -8.48 -12.09
CA LEU A 402 40.65 -8.32 -11.71
C LEU A 402 39.92 -7.25 -12.54
N PHE A 403 40.63 -6.21 -12.97
CA PHE A 403 40.07 -5.11 -13.75
C PHE A 403 40.11 -5.36 -15.26
N ASN A 404 40.58 -6.54 -15.68
CA ASN A 404 40.59 -6.89 -17.09
C ASN A 404 39.16 -7.14 -17.59
N VAL A 405 38.89 -6.77 -18.84
CA VAL A 405 37.58 -6.92 -19.47
C VAL A 405 37.57 -8.18 -20.33
N VAL A 406 36.60 -9.06 -20.12
CA VAL A 406 36.41 -10.30 -20.87
C VAL A 406 35.50 -10.05 -22.06
N VAL A 407 35.95 -10.47 -23.24
CA VAL A 407 35.20 -10.41 -24.50
C VAL A 407 35.20 -11.77 -25.19
N ASP A 408 34.24 -12.01 -26.07
CA ASP A 408 34.14 -13.23 -26.86
C ASP A 408 35.38 -13.48 -27.76
N THR A 409 35.83 -12.45 -28.49
CA THR A 409 36.82 -12.57 -29.56
C THR A 409 37.85 -11.44 -29.56
N GLU A 410 39.03 -11.70 -30.15
CA GLU A 410 40.07 -10.68 -30.38
C GLU A 410 39.59 -9.50 -31.25
N GLU A 411 38.63 -9.74 -32.15
CA GLU A 411 38.09 -8.75 -33.06
C GLU A 411 37.25 -7.74 -32.29
N THR A 412 36.37 -8.21 -31.43
CA THR A 412 35.60 -7.37 -30.50
C THR A 412 36.52 -6.59 -29.57
N GLY A 413 37.60 -7.21 -29.07
CA GLY A 413 38.62 -6.50 -28.31
C GLY A 413 39.29 -5.36 -29.10
N LYS A 414 39.65 -5.59 -30.37
CA LYS A 414 40.22 -4.55 -31.24
C LYS A 414 39.23 -3.43 -31.55
N GLN A 415 37.95 -3.76 -31.79
CA GLN A 415 36.89 -2.79 -32.03
C GLN A 415 36.71 -1.86 -30.82
N LEU A 416 36.65 -2.41 -29.61
CA LEU A 416 36.54 -1.62 -28.37
C LEU A 416 37.75 -0.73 -28.13
N LEU A 417 38.96 -1.22 -28.39
CA LEU A 417 40.18 -0.40 -28.21
C LEU A 417 40.30 0.73 -29.23
N LYS A 418 39.82 0.54 -30.46
CA LYS A 418 39.88 1.57 -31.52
C LYS A 418 38.74 2.57 -31.47
N ASN A 419 37.51 2.07 -31.32
CA ASN A 419 36.27 2.84 -31.52
C ASN A 419 35.39 2.92 -30.26
N GLY A 420 35.82 2.34 -29.13
CA GLY A 420 35.03 2.28 -27.90
C GLY A 420 35.12 3.51 -27.00
N ASP A 421 35.89 4.53 -27.38
CA ASP A 421 36.08 5.79 -26.63
C ASP A 421 36.40 5.56 -25.14
N LEU A 422 37.39 4.70 -24.89
CA LEU A 422 37.75 4.27 -23.53
C LEU A 422 38.42 5.40 -22.76
N ARG A 423 37.85 5.77 -21.60
CA ARG A 423 38.34 6.85 -20.75
C ARG A 423 39.64 6.53 -20.00
N SER A 424 40.00 5.25 -19.90
CA SER A 424 41.17 4.77 -19.17
C SER A 424 41.85 3.62 -19.91
N ARG A 425 43.07 3.29 -19.49
CA ARG A 425 43.81 2.15 -20.04
C ARG A 425 43.17 0.85 -19.55
N VAL A 426 42.70 0.03 -20.49
CA VAL A 426 42.02 -1.24 -20.21
C VAL A 426 42.79 -2.40 -20.84
N THR A 427 42.87 -3.52 -20.13
CA THR A 427 43.39 -4.78 -20.65
C THR A 427 42.21 -5.70 -20.98
N ILE A 428 42.15 -6.19 -22.22
CA ILE A 428 41.05 -7.03 -22.70
C ILE A 428 41.51 -8.48 -22.83
N ILE A 429 40.70 -9.42 -22.35
CA ILE A 429 40.89 -10.87 -22.42
C ILE A 429 39.93 -11.45 -23.48
N PRO A 430 40.41 -11.80 -24.68
CA PRO A 430 39.60 -12.47 -25.69
C PRO A 430 39.48 -13.98 -25.42
N LEU A 431 38.26 -14.46 -25.19
CA LEU A 431 38.00 -15.87 -24.84
C LEU A 431 38.42 -16.86 -25.93
N ASN A 432 38.39 -16.45 -27.21
CA ASN A 432 38.80 -17.28 -28.34
C ASN A 432 40.32 -17.48 -28.49
N LYS A 433 41.15 -16.62 -27.88
CA LYS A 433 42.62 -16.63 -28.04
C LYS A 433 43.40 -16.77 -26.74
N ILE A 434 42.76 -16.56 -25.59
CA ILE A 434 43.45 -16.61 -24.31
C ILE A 434 44.05 -17.99 -24.07
N GLN A 435 45.36 -18.05 -23.87
CA GLN A 435 46.04 -19.26 -23.45
C GLN A 435 45.94 -19.38 -21.93
N THR A 436 45.34 -20.45 -21.46
CA THR A 436 45.22 -20.74 -20.03
C THR A 436 46.33 -21.66 -19.60
N TYR A 437 47.04 -21.27 -18.55
CA TYR A 437 47.92 -22.18 -17.82
C TYR A 437 47.22 -22.57 -16.52
N MET A 438 46.89 -23.85 -16.39
CA MET A 438 46.44 -24.43 -15.14
C MET A 438 47.52 -25.32 -14.56
N ILE A 439 47.70 -25.24 -13.24
CA ILE A 439 48.61 -26.11 -12.52
C ILE A 439 48.13 -27.58 -12.70
N PRO A 440 48.96 -28.49 -13.23
CA PRO A 440 48.56 -29.88 -13.45
C PRO A 440 48.14 -30.59 -12.16
N ASP A 441 47.18 -31.50 -12.23
CA ASP A 441 46.65 -32.23 -11.05
C ASP A 441 47.75 -32.95 -10.26
N ARG A 442 48.77 -33.48 -10.94
CA ARG A 442 49.93 -34.11 -10.29
C ARG A 442 50.66 -33.13 -9.36
N VAL A 443 50.80 -31.87 -9.78
CA VAL A 443 51.44 -30.81 -8.98
C VAL A 443 50.54 -30.39 -7.82
N GLN A 444 49.22 -30.29 -8.05
CA GLN A 444 48.25 -30.02 -6.99
C GLN A 444 48.27 -31.10 -5.89
N GLN A 445 48.30 -32.38 -6.28
CA GLN A 445 48.41 -33.50 -5.33
C GLN A 445 49.73 -33.47 -4.56
N THR A 446 50.84 -33.09 -5.22
CA THR A 446 52.14 -32.95 -4.58
C THR A 446 52.13 -31.83 -3.53
N ALA A 447 51.52 -30.68 -3.85
CA ALA A 447 51.33 -29.60 -2.90
C ALA A 447 50.48 -30.02 -1.69
N ARG A 448 49.34 -30.69 -1.93
CA ARG A 448 48.46 -31.19 -0.85
C ARG A 448 49.15 -32.21 0.07
N ARG A 449 50.07 -33.03 -0.46
CA ARG A 449 50.88 -33.97 0.35
C ARG A 449 51.96 -33.28 1.15
N LEU A 450 52.52 -32.17 0.65
CA LEU A 450 53.62 -31.46 1.29
C LEU A 450 53.15 -30.70 2.53
N VAL A 451 52.13 -29.85 2.38
CA VAL A 451 51.69 -28.93 3.45
C VAL A 451 50.36 -29.33 4.11
N GLY A 452 49.72 -30.38 3.60
CA GLY A 452 48.40 -30.85 4.04
C GLY A 452 47.25 -30.28 3.19
N PRO A 453 46.16 -31.04 2.97
CA PRO A 453 45.07 -30.65 2.08
C PRO A 453 44.30 -29.40 2.55
N ASP A 454 44.23 -29.16 3.85
CA ASP A 454 43.52 -28.01 4.43
C ASP A 454 44.34 -26.71 4.39
N ASN A 455 45.63 -26.81 4.07
CA ASN A 455 46.57 -25.69 4.09
C ASN A 455 46.89 -25.15 2.70
N VAL A 456 46.51 -25.86 1.63
CA VAL A 456 46.73 -25.44 0.24
C VAL A 456 45.53 -25.76 -0.63
N THR A 457 45.02 -24.75 -1.31
CA THR A 457 43.90 -24.87 -2.24
C THR A 457 44.23 -24.11 -3.52
N LEU A 458 43.79 -24.60 -4.68
CA LEU A 458 43.97 -23.85 -5.92
C LEU A 458 43.03 -22.64 -5.90
N ALA A 459 43.51 -21.44 -6.27
CA ALA A 459 42.68 -20.24 -6.22
C ALA A 459 41.40 -20.38 -7.08
N LEU A 460 41.49 -21.12 -8.19
CA LEU A 460 40.37 -21.43 -9.07
C LEU A 460 39.25 -22.24 -8.37
N GLU A 461 39.57 -23.09 -7.38
CA GLU A 461 38.58 -23.88 -6.64
C GLU A 461 37.76 -23.02 -5.66
N LEU A 462 38.30 -21.88 -5.24
CA LEU A 462 37.69 -20.97 -4.25
C LEU A 462 36.74 -19.94 -4.88
N VAL A 463 36.71 -19.85 -6.21
CA VAL A 463 35.84 -18.95 -6.97
C VAL A 463 34.75 -19.73 -7.70
N GLY A 464 33.54 -19.18 -7.72
CA GLY A 464 32.44 -19.61 -8.58
C GLY A 464 32.34 -18.70 -9.80
N TYR A 465 32.08 -19.27 -10.97
CA TYR A 465 31.98 -18.54 -12.24
C TYR A 465 31.09 -19.31 -13.23
N GLY A 466 30.56 -18.61 -14.24
CA GLY A 466 29.79 -19.24 -15.32
C GLY A 466 30.71 -19.93 -16.34
N GLU A 467 30.23 -21.02 -16.96
CA GLU A 467 31.03 -21.83 -17.89
C GLU A 467 31.56 -21.00 -19.09
N GLU A 468 30.81 -19.99 -19.53
CA GLU A 468 31.19 -19.10 -20.64
C GLU A 468 32.51 -18.35 -20.40
N VAL A 469 32.86 -18.06 -19.14
CA VAL A 469 34.05 -17.26 -18.78
C VAL A 469 35.16 -18.11 -18.18
N LYS A 470 35.03 -19.44 -18.21
CA LYS A 470 35.97 -20.40 -17.62
C LYS A 470 37.42 -20.15 -18.03
N ASN A 471 37.67 -19.89 -19.32
CA ASN A 471 39.03 -19.64 -19.80
C ASN A 471 39.62 -18.34 -19.23
N ALA A 472 38.82 -17.28 -19.09
CA ALA A 472 39.29 -16.03 -18.49
C ALA A 472 39.58 -16.21 -16.99
N VAL A 473 38.73 -16.92 -16.25
CA VAL A 473 38.93 -17.16 -14.81
C VAL A 473 40.12 -18.09 -14.57
N ALA A 474 40.29 -19.13 -15.39
CA ALA A 474 41.46 -20.01 -15.34
C ALA A 474 42.76 -19.28 -15.65
N PHE A 475 42.76 -18.31 -16.58
CA PHE A 475 43.93 -17.46 -16.83
C PHE A 475 44.30 -16.59 -15.62
N VAL A 476 43.31 -16.12 -14.85
CA VAL A 476 43.55 -15.25 -13.69
C VAL A 476 43.96 -16.05 -12.45
N PHE A 477 43.27 -17.15 -12.16
CA PHE A 477 43.41 -17.90 -10.90
C PHE A 477 44.07 -19.29 -11.04
N GLY A 478 44.24 -19.80 -12.26
CA GLY A 478 44.72 -21.18 -12.50
C GLY A 478 46.21 -21.40 -12.25
N SER A 479 47.00 -20.32 -12.13
CA SER A 479 48.44 -20.37 -11.89
C SER A 479 48.86 -20.18 -10.43
N THR A 480 47.90 -20.04 -9.50
CA THR A 480 48.18 -19.57 -8.14
C THR A 480 47.52 -20.45 -7.08
N PHE A 481 48.30 -20.82 -6.05
CA PHE A 481 47.80 -21.49 -4.85
C PHE A 481 47.45 -20.48 -3.75
N VAL A 482 46.38 -20.75 -3.01
CA VAL A 482 46.05 -20.05 -1.77
C VAL A 482 46.44 -20.96 -0.61
N CYS A 483 47.25 -20.42 0.30
CA CYS A 483 47.78 -21.13 1.46
C CYS A 483 47.29 -20.49 2.76
N ARG A 484 47.13 -21.29 3.81
CA ARG A 484 46.64 -20.79 5.11
C ARG A 484 47.67 -19.91 5.83
N ASN A 485 48.92 -20.36 5.83
CA ASN A 485 50.03 -19.75 6.59
C ASN A 485 51.21 -19.40 5.66
N MET A 486 52.09 -18.52 6.15
CA MET A 486 53.31 -18.10 5.43
C MET A 486 54.27 -19.25 5.15
N ASP A 487 54.44 -20.17 6.11
CA ASP A 487 55.34 -21.32 5.97
C ASP A 487 54.86 -22.26 4.84
N ALA A 488 53.55 -22.54 4.80
CA ALA A 488 52.96 -23.36 3.75
C ALA A 488 53.12 -22.71 2.36
N ALA A 489 52.92 -21.38 2.27
CA ALA A 489 53.14 -20.64 1.03
C ALA A 489 54.61 -20.73 0.57
N LYS A 490 55.55 -20.50 1.50
CA LYS A 490 56.99 -20.57 1.22
C LYS A 490 57.40 -21.96 0.71
N GLU A 491 56.94 -23.03 1.36
CA GLU A 491 57.25 -24.40 0.96
C GLU A 491 56.68 -24.73 -0.42
N VAL A 492 55.44 -24.33 -0.71
CA VAL A 492 54.79 -24.56 -2.00
C VAL A 492 55.49 -23.78 -3.13
N ALA A 493 55.85 -22.52 -2.90
CA ALA A 493 56.45 -21.66 -3.93
C ALA A 493 57.86 -22.07 -4.33
N PHE A 494 58.71 -22.46 -3.37
CA PHE A 494 60.12 -22.76 -3.60
C PHE A 494 60.43 -24.24 -3.76
N ASN A 495 59.44 -25.13 -3.62
CA ASN A 495 59.64 -26.56 -3.91
C ASN A 495 59.88 -26.78 -5.41
N ARG A 496 60.99 -27.45 -5.75
CA ARG A 496 61.42 -27.72 -7.12
C ARG A 496 60.40 -28.51 -7.97
N GLN A 497 59.55 -29.33 -7.35
CA GLN A 497 58.52 -30.11 -8.04
C GLN A 497 57.22 -29.33 -8.26
N ILE A 498 56.97 -28.26 -7.50
CA ILE A 498 55.74 -27.46 -7.55
C ILE A 498 55.98 -26.14 -8.28
N SER A 499 56.99 -25.37 -7.83
CA SER A 499 57.47 -24.13 -8.44
C SER A 499 56.32 -23.24 -8.97
N SER A 500 55.31 -22.99 -8.13
CA SER A 500 54.10 -22.25 -8.49
C SER A 500 53.88 -21.09 -7.52
N THR A 501 53.30 -19.99 -8.01
CA THR A 501 53.00 -18.82 -7.15
C THR A 501 52.02 -19.22 -6.05
N SER A 502 52.29 -18.80 -4.83
CA SER A 502 51.39 -19.03 -3.69
C SER A 502 51.12 -17.75 -2.92
N VAL A 503 49.89 -17.60 -2.44
CA VAL A 503 49.40 -16.43 -1.70
C VAL A 503 48.82 -16.88 -0.37
N THR A 504 49.15 -16.19 0.73
CA THR A 504 48.56 -16.48 2.05
C THR A 504 47.15 -15.91 2.17
N LEU A 505 46.34 -16.41 3.12
CA LEU A 505 45.05 -15.81 3.47
C LEU A 505 45.15 -14.32 3.83
N GLU A 506 46.30 -13.91 4.35
CA GLU A 506 46.59 -12.53 4.72
C GLU A 506 47.00 -11.63 3.54
N GLY A 507 47.27 -12.22 2.37
CA GLY A 507 47.62 -11.49 1.16
C GLY A 507 49.13 -11.32 0.91
N ASP A 508 49.98 -12.15 1.52
CA ASP A 508 51.41 -12.20 1.17
C ASP A 508 51.64 -13.13 -0.02
N THR A 509 52.46 -12.72 -0.97
CA THR A 509 52.74 -13.49 -2.20
C THR A 509 54.17 -13.99 -2.23
N TYR A 510 54.32 -15.24 -2.65
CA TYR A 510 55.59 -15.94 -2.85
C TYR A 510 55.63 -16.41 -4.29
N GLN A 511 56.56 -15.87 -5.07
CA GLN A 511 56.77 -16.27 -6.45
C GLN A 511 57.99 -17.19 -6.57
N PRO A 512 57.94 -18.23 -7.43
CA PRO A 512 59.08 -19.12 -7.67
C PRO A 512 60.33 -18.40 -8.22
N SER A 513 60.14 -17.21 -8.81
CA SER A 513 61.20 -16.31 -9.28
C SER A 513 62.02 -15.68 -8.14
N GLY A 514 61.69 -15.93 -6.88
CA GLY A 514 62.35 -15.35 -5.72
C GLY A 514 61.76 -14.02 -5.26
N LEU A 515 60.64 -13.59 -5.85
CA LEU A 515 59.94 -12.38 -5.44
C LEU A 515 59.00 -12.67 -4.27
N LEU A 516 59.14 -11.86 -3.22
CA LEU A 516 58.35 -11.90 -1.99
C LEU A 516 57.67 -10.54 -1.85
N THR A 517 56.34 -10.51 -1.76
CA THR A 517 55.60 -9.26 -1.56
C THR A 517 54.63 -9.44 -0.40
N GLY A 518 54.78 -8.62 0.64
CA GLY A 518 53.94 -8.61 1.84
C GLY A 518 53.97 -7.24 2.52
N GLY A 519 53.14 -7.02 3.55
CA GLY A 519 53.11 -5.76 4.30
C GLY A 519 51.75 -5.39 4.89
N SER A 520 51.62 -4.14 5.37
CA SER A 520 50.39 -3.67 6.02
C SER A 520 49.20 -3.60 5.04
N LYS A 521 48.03 -3.99 5.55
CA LYS A 521 46.75 -4.11 4.81
C LYS A 521 46.16 -2.72 4.54
N GLY A 522 46.78 -1.94 3.67
CA GLY A 522 46.22 -0.68 3.17
C GLY A 522 45.01 -0.96 2.26
N GLY A 523 43.84 -1.25 2.85
CA GLY A 523 42.56 -1.42 2.14
C GLY A 523 42.44 -2.63 1.20
N ARG A 524 43.47 -3.47 1.08
CA ARG A 524 43.50 -4.68 0.22
C ARG A 524 42.55 -5.76 0.76
N GLY A 525 41.69 -6.32 -0.09
CA GLY A 525 40.68 -7.34 0.27
C GLY A 525 39.26 -6.80 0.47
N ASN A 526 39.08 -5.47 0.49
CA ASN A 526 37.75 -4.86 0.62
C ASN A 526 37.00 -4.80 -0.70
N LEU A 527 37.69 -4.84 -1.85
CA LEU A 527 37.04 -4.71 -3.15
C LEU A 527 36.16 -5.92 -3.45
N LEU A 528 36.75 -7.11 -3.33
CA LEU A 528 36.04 -8.37 -3.59
C LEU A 528 34.90 -8.62 -2.59
N ARG A 529 35.06 -8.22 -1.32
CA ARG A 529 33.99 -8.28 -0.31
C ARG A 529 32.82 -7.35 -0.65
N LYS A 530 33.10 -6.10 -1.01
CA LYS A 530 32.06 -5.15 -1.43
C LYS A 530 31.36 -5.58 -2.71
N LEU A 531 32.06 -6.22 -3.64
CA LEU A 531 31.46 -6.79 -4.85
C LEU A 531 30.53 -7.96 -4.52
N ASP A 532 30.90 -8.83 -3.58
CA ASP A 532 30.03 -9.91 -3.11
C ASP A 532 28.78 -9.35 -2.39
N GLU A 533 28.95 -8.33 -1.55
CA GLU A 533 27.84 -7.60 -0.91
C GLU A 533 26.92 -6.94 -1.95
N LEU A 534 27.49 -6.34 -2.99
CA LEU A 534 26.72 -5.75 -4.09
C LEU A 534 25.95 -6.82 -4.86
N ALA A 535 26.57 -7.95 -5.18
CA ALA A 535 25.92 -9.05 -5.88
C ALA A 535 24.75 -9.64 -5.07
N LYS A 536 24.91 -9.75 -3.75
CA LYS A 536 23.83 -10.16 -2.84
C LYS A 536 22.70 -9.12 -2.80
N ALA A 537 23.03 -7.84 -2.68
CA ALA A 537 22.04 -6.77 -2.70
C ALA A 537 21.29 -6.67 -4.04
N GLU A 538 21.96 -6.89 -5.17
CA GLU A 538 21.32 -6.98 -6.51
C GLU A 538 20.40 -8.20 -6.62
N ALA A 539 20.78 -9.35 -6.06
CA ALA A 539 19.94 -10.55 -6.03
C ALA A 539 18.68 -10.35 -5.16
N ASP A 540 18.85 -9.82 -3.94
CA ASP A 540 17.75 -9.50 -3.04
C ASP A 540 16.79 -8.49 -3.70
N LEU A 541 17.34 -7.45 -4.35
CA LEU A 541 16.54 -6.47 -5.09
C LEU A 541 15.72 -7.14 -6.20
N SER A 542 16.33 -8.03 -6.98
CA SER A 542 15.62 -8.75 -8.06
C SER A 542 14.50 -9.63 -7.52
N ASP A 543 14.70 -10.29 -6.39
CA ASP A 543 13.67 -11.15 -5.79
C ASP A 543 12.51 -10.34 -5.22
N HIS A 544 12.78 -9.19 -4.60
CA HIS A 544 11.74 -8.26 -4.17
C HIS A 544 10.99 -7.61 -5.35
N GLU A 545 11.68 -7.28 -6.44
CA GLU A 545 11.03 -6.79 -7.68
C GLU A 545 10.10 -7.85 -8.30
N LYS A 546 10.47 -9.14 -8.27
CA LYS A 546 9.57 -10.23 -8.70
C LYS A 546 8.36 -10.37 -7.78
N LYS A 547 8.54 -10.27 -6.47
CA LYS A 547 7.42 -10.29 -5.50
C LYS A 547 6.45 -9.14 -5.74
N LEU A 548 6.98 -7.93 -5.92
CA LEU A 548 6.17 -6.75 -6.25
C LEU A 548 5.40 -6.96 -7.56
N PHE A 549 6.03 -7.53 -8.59
CA PHE A 549 5.36 -7.82 -9.85
C PHE A 549 4.17 -8.79 -9.68
N VAL A 550 4.32 -9.83 -8.85
CA VAL A 550 3.21 -10.76 -8.53
C VAL A 550 2.07 -10.03 -7.79
N ILE A 551 2.40 -9.18 -6.81
CA ILE A 551 1.41 -8.38 -6.08
C ILE A 551 0.69 -7.41 -7.02
N GLU A 552 1.42 -6.73 -7.91
CA GLU A 552 0.82 -5.82 -8.89
C GLU A 552 -0.09 -6.54 -9.89
N GLN A 553 0.25 -7.77 -10.29
CA GLN A 553 -0.67 -8.60 -11.07
C GLN A 553 -1.94 -8.92 -10.29
N GLN A 554 -1.85 -9.30 -9.02
CA GLN A 554 -3.02 -9.59 -8.17
C GLN A 554 -3.91 -8.35 -8.00
N VAL A 555 -3.32 -7.19 -7.73
CA VAL A 555 -4.03 -5.90 -7.66
C VAL A 555 -4.71 -5.57 -8.98
N PHE A 556 -4.02 -5.78 -10.11
CA PHE A 556 -4.59 -5.56 -11.43
C PHE A 556 -5.78 -6.48 -11.71
N TRP A 557 -5.68 -7.78 -11.39
CA TRP A 557 -6.77 -8.74 -11.54
C TRP A 557 -8.00 -8.38 -10.68
N HIS A 558 -7.80 -8.00 -9.41
CA HIS A 558 -8.90 -7.54 -8.55
C HIS A 558 -9.54 -6.25 -9.06
N SER A 559 -8.74 -5.29 -9.54
CA SER A 559 -9.25 -4.03 -10.10
C SER A 559 -9.98 -4.22 -11.43
N ALA A 560 -9.49 -5.11 -12.30
CA ALA A 560 -10.14 -5.46 -13.56
C ALA A 560 -11.47 -6.20 -13.35
N MET A 561 -11.56 -7.09 -12.35
CA MET A 561 -12.84 -7.70 -11.97
C MET A 561 -13.85 -6.67 -11.46
N HIS A 562 -13.39 -5.56 -10.87
CA HIS A 562 -14.25 -4.47 -10.45
C HIS A 562 -14.79 -3.67 -11.66
N ASN A 563 -13.92 -3.29 -12.60
CA ASN A 563 -14.29 -2.50 -13.78
C ASN A 563 -15.10 -3.24 -14.85
N VAL A 564 -15.02 -4.57 -14.94
CA VAL A 564 -15.83 -5.36 -15.90
C VAL A 564 -17.25 -5.60 -15.36
N ARG A 565 -17.51 -5.29 -14.08
CA ARG A 565 -18.80 -5.54 -13.40
C ARG A 565 -19.60 -4.29 -13.05
N THR A 566 -18.99 -3.11 -13.10
CA THR A 566 -19.67 -1.80 -13.17
C THR A 566 -20.02 -1.47 -14.61
#